data_AF-A0A6G7RUX1-F1
#
_entry.id   AF-A0A6G7RUX1-F1
#
_cell.length_a   1.000
_cell.length_b   1.000
_cell.length_c   1.000
_cell.angle_alpha   90.00
_cell.angle_beta   90.00
_cell.angle_gamma   90.00
#
_symmetry.space_group_name_H-M   'P 1'
#
loop_
_entity.id
_entity.type
_entity.pdbx_description
1 polymer ?
#
loop_
_entity_poly.entity_id
_entity_poly.type
_entity_poly.pdbx_seq_one_letter_code
_entity_poly.pdbx_strand_id
1 'polypeptide(L)'
;MTKKTIDHKYKKVYNTFKNDKKTEGFNLKNIYEIYLPFYECKQSIVAEKTVAIDRFSNIILSTIKAGLTTHTEICAFLGVKEDDFVTMQFHYLLKNNLITEQKGGYVITRNGLNFLNKKYNITQVEVIEFKYYYNAMTQTYFDPLQLIDTKRKIKFSGYKMLQTHKLNSFIQIEHNNRPTFNNIKQTDFAAFFNKSHTISTFYDFENQEIETHKRSIAFLCLEYESVDNQKKYEIRQYKKTVEKSNGYVLEKTLTKAVNKYLKQKTNFFMEYA
;
A
#
# COMPACT_ATOMS: atom_id res chain seq x y z
N MET A 1 2.15 -5.22 -49.83
CA MET A 1 1.86 -5.43 -48.39
C MET A 1 2.92 -6.33 -47.80
N THR A 2 3.91 -5.75 -47.12
CA THR A 2 5.00 -6.50 -46.47
C THR A 2 4.45 -7.22 -45.24
N LYS A 3 4.49 -8.57 -45.23
CA LYS A 3 4.30 -9.37 -44.01
C LYS A 3 5.34 -8.90 -42.99
N LYS A 4 4.94 -8.11 -41.99
CA LYS A 4 5.80 -7.89 -40.82
C LYS A 4 5.98 -9.23 -40.13
N THR A 5 7.16 -9.80 -40.25
CA THR A 5 7.54 -11.04 -39.60
C THR A 5 7.60 -10.78 -38.10
N ILE A 6 6.81 -11.52 -37.33
CA ILE A 6 6.82 -11.39 -35.86
C ILE A 6 8.21 -11.77 -35.36
N ASP A 7 8.81 -10.89 -34.57
CA ASP A 7 10.11 -11.10 -33.96
C ASP A 7 10.18 -12.49 -33.29
N HIS A 8 11.28 -13.21 -33.57
CA HIS A 8 11.54 -14.54 -33.03
C HIS A 8 11.40 -14.58 -31.50
N LYS A 9 11.73 -13.48 -30.81
CA LYS A 9 11.58 -13.30 -29.36
C LYS A 9 10.15 -13.54 -28.87
N TYR A 10 9.13 -13.15 -29.64
CA TYR A 10 7.72 -13.25 -29.24
C TYR A 10 6.98 -14.42 -29.88
N LYS A 11 7.66 -15.32 -30.60
CA LYS A 11 7.02 -16.46 -31.29
C LYS A 11 6.15 -17.33 -30.36
N LYS A 12 6.63 -17.59 -29.13
CA LYS A 12 5.86 -18.35 -28.11
C LYS A 12 4.58 -17.60 -27.72
N VAL A 13 4.70 -16.31 -27.39
CA VAL A 13 3.57 -15.44 -27.00
C VAL A 13 2.54 -15.37 -28.12
N TYR A 14 3.00 -15.16 -29.36
CA TYR A 14 2.11 -15.12 -30.52
C TYR A 14 1.34 -16.42 -30.70
N ASN A 15 2.02 -17.56 -30.66
CA ASN A 15 1.36 -18.85 -30.83
C ASN A 15 0.30 -19.12 -29.75
N THR A 16 0.52 -18.65 -28.53
CA THR A 16 -0.45 -18.75 -27.43
C THR A 16 -1.68 -17.89 -27.68
N PHE A 17 -1.53 -16.64 -28.15
CA PHE A 17 -2.61 -15.64 -28.14
C PHE A 17 -3.19 -15.27 -29.51
N LYS A 18 -2.63 -15.76 -30.62
CA LYS A 18 -3.08 -15.41 -31.99
C LYS A 18 -4.57 -15.66 -32.24
N ASN A 19 -5.20 -16.56 -31.48
CA ASN A 19 -6.60 -16.93 -31.64
C ASN A 19 -7.53 -16.35 -30.57
N ASP A 20 -7.02 -15.67 -29.53
CA ASP A 20 -7.81 -15.20 -28.37
C ASP A 20 -9.00 -14.31 -28.76
N LYS A 21 -8.85 -13.56 -29.86
CA LYS A 21 -9.84 -12.59 -30.36
C LYS A 21 -10.36 -12.89 -31.75
N LYS A 22 -10.07 -14.08 -32.27
CA LYS A 22 -10.43 -14.47 -33.63
C LYS A 22 -11.94 -14.51 -33.84
N THR A 23 -12.70 -14.98 -32.84
CA THR A 23 -14.17 -15.00 -32.87
C THR A 23 -14.80 -13.61 -32.78
N GLU A 24 -14.08 -12.62 -32.25
CA GLU A 24 -14.47 -11.20 -32.24
C GLU A 24 -14.11 -10.49 -33.56
N GLY A 25 -13.52 -11.20 -34.55
CA GLY A 25 -13.11 -10.64 -35.83
C GLY A 25 -11.74 -9.95 -35.82
N PHE A 26 -10.95 -10.12 -34.76
CA PHE A 26 -9.63 -9.50 -34.62
C PHE A 26 -8.49 -10.51 -34.76
N ASN A 27 -7.39 -10.07 -35.39
CA ASN A 27 -6.17 -10.84 -35.53
C ASN A 27 -5.03 -10.17 -34.76
N LEU A 28 -4.21 -10.96 -34.07
CA LEU A 28 -3.01 -10.47 -33.41
C LEU A 28 -1.99 -10.01 -34.46
N LYS A 29 -1.61 -8.73 -34.45
CA LYS A 29 -0.69 -8.13 -35.41
C LYS A 29 0.71 -7.95 -34.85
N ASN A 30 0.81 -7.28 -33.71
CA ASN A 30 2.08 -6.92 -33.10
C ASN A 30 2.09 -7.25 -31.61
N ILE A 31 3.29 -7.47 -31.08
CA ILE A 31 3.56 -7.67 -29.65
C ILE A 31 4.68 -6.71 -29.28
N TYR A 32 4.42 -5.86 -28.29
CA TYR A 32 5.37 -4.88 -27.79
C TYR A 32 5.72 -5.14 -26.34
N GLU A 33 6.95 -4.83 -25.95
CA GLU A 33 7.30 -4.57 -24.55
C GLU A 33 6.96 -3.12 -24.25
N ILE A 34 6.03 -2.90 -23.33
CA ILE A 34 5.59 -1.57 -22.92
C ILE A 34 5.89 -1.35 -21.44
N TYR A 35 6.34 -0.14 -21.11
CA TYR A 35 6.58 0.28 -19.73
C TYR A 35 5.45 1.20 -19.29
N LEU A 36 4.70 0.73 -18.30
CA LEU A 36 3.60 1.50 -17.74
C LEU A 36 4.06 2.33 -16.54
N PRO A 37 3.52 3.55 -16.35
CA PRO A 37 4.01 4.51 -15.38
C PRO A 37 3.42 4.27 -13.99
N PHE A 38 4.31 4.25 -13.00
CA PHE A 38 4.01 4.21 -11.58
C PHE A 38 4.86 5.25 -10.86
N TYR A 39 4.42 5.64 -9.67
CA TYR A 39 5.21 6.45 -8.75
C TYR A 39 5.49 5.65 -7.48
N GLU A 40 6.73 5.68 -7.04
CA GLU A 40 7.10 5.36 -5.66
C GLU A 40 7.05 6.67 -4.87
N CYS A 41 6.29 6.70 -3.80
CA CYS A 41 6.04 7.89 -3.00
C CYS A 41 6.52 7.66 -1.57
N LYS A 42 7.03 8.72 -0.94
CA LYS A 42 7.29 8.77 0.49
C LYS A 42 6.64 10.01 1.07
N GLN A 43 6.05 9.85 2.25
CA GLN A 43 5.36 10.92 2.93
C GLN A 43 5.44 10.70 4.44
N SER A 44 5.72 11.78 5.17
CA SER A 44 5.64 11.74 6.62
C SER A 44 4.18 11.83 7.07
N ILE A 45 3.77 10.89 7.90
CA ILE A 45 2.41 10.78 8.40
C ILE A 45 2.40 10.65 9.92
N VAL A 46 1.32 11.13 10.50
CA VAL A 46 0.97 10.93 11.89
C VAL A 46 0.14 9.67 11.97
N ALA A 47 0.62 8.68 12.71
CA ALA A 47 -0.06 7.41 12.93
C ALA A 47 -0.35 7.20 14.41
N GLU A 48 -1.53 6.64 14.70
CA GLU A 48 -1.92 6.21 16.02
C GLU A 48 -1.63 4.72 16.19
N LYS A 49 -0.89 4.38 17.24
CA LYS A 49 -0.66 3.01 17.64
C LYS A 49 -1.42 2.73 18.93
N THR A 50 -2.20 1.66 18.92
CA THR A 50 -2.73 1.14 20.18
C THR A 50 -1.61 0.43 20.92
N VAL A 51 -1.23 0.96 22.07
CA VAL A 51 -0.21 0.35 22.93
C VAL A 51 -0.92 -0.47 24.00
N ALA A 52 -0.58 -1.76 24.08
CA ALA A 52 -1.01 -2.59 25.17
C ALA A 52 -0.31 -2.11 26.45
N ILE A 53 -1.10 -1.81 27.48
CA ILE A 53 -0.53 -1.50 28.79
C ILE A 53 0.13 -2.76 29.34
N ASP A 54 1.33 -2.55 29.89
CA ASP A 54 2.09 -3.51 30.67
C ASP A 54 1.20 -4.22 31.73
N ARG A 55 1.37 -5.54 31.86
CA ARG A 55 0.67 -6.37 32.85
C ARG A 55 0.75 -5.80 34.26
N PHE A 56 1.85 -5.14 34.61
CA PHE A 56 2.08 -4.52 35.90
C PHE A 56 1.16 -3.33 36.18
N SER A 57 0.97 -2.44 35.20
CA SER A 57 0.01 -1.33 35.31
C SER A 57 -1.44 -1.83 35.48
N ASN A 58 -1.82 -2.94 34.84
CA ASN A 58 -3.10 -3.61 35.10
C ASN A 58 -3.23 -4.11 36.54
N ILE A 59 -2.15 -4.68 37.09
CA ILE A 59 -2.12 -5.16 38.48
C ILE A 59 -2.30 -3.98 39.43
N ILE A 60 -1.53 -2.90 39.27
CA ILE A 60 -1.65 -1.69 40.13
C ILE A 60 -3.08 -1.14 40.11
N LEU A 61 -3.68 -0.98 38.92
CA LEU A 61 -5.06 -0.50 38.82
C LEU A 61 -6.05 -1.47 39.46
N SER A 62 -5.83 -2.78 39.37
CA SER A 62 -6.69 -3.77 40.03
C SER A 62 -6.55 -3.74 41.56
N THR A 63 -5.33 -3.52 42.06
CA THR A 63 -5.00 -3.38 43.47
C THR A 63 -5.69 -2.15 44.08
N ILE A 64 -5.63 -1.00 43.40
CA ILE A 64 -6.35 0.22 43.84
C ILE A 64 -7.86 -0.01 43.82
N LYS A 65 -8.38 -0.73 42.81
CA LYS A 65 -9.81 -1.05 42.72
C LYS A 65 -10.27 -1.95 43.87
N ALA A 66 -9.38 -2.80 44.37
CA ALA A 66 -9.63 -3.67 45.52
C ALA A 66 -9.57 -2.93 46.88
N GLY A 67 -9.21 -1.65 46.89
CA GLY A 67 -9.22 -0.80 48.09
C GLY A 67 -7.84 -0.53 48.70
N LEU A 68 -6.77 -1.06 48.12
CA LEU A 68 -5.39 -0.75 48.53
C LEU A 68 -4.96 0.54 47.84
N THR A 69 -5.04 1.66 48.57
CA THR A 69 -4.97 3.00 47.96
C THR A 69 -3.68 3.73 48.27
N THR A 70 -2.98 3.40 49.35
CA THR A 70 -1.72 4.08 49.68
C THR A 70 -0.53 3.46 48.94
N HIS A 71 0.50 4.27 48.70
CA HIS A 71 1.71 3.80 48.03
C HIS A 71 2.36 2.62 48.76
N THR A 72 2.45 2.70 50.09
CA THR A 72 2.98 1.66 50.97
C THR A 72 2.19 0.35 50.89
N GLU A 73 0.85 0.42 50.95
CA GLU A 73 -0.01 -0.77 50.83
C GLU A 73 0.16 -1.47 49.48
N ILE A 74 0.25 -0.69 48.40
CA ILE A 74 0.40 -1.24 47.05
C ILE A 74 1.79 -1.87 46.88
N CYS A 75 2.86 -1.22 47.37
CA CYS A 75 4.22 -1.78 47.32
C CYS A 75 4.34 -3.06 48.16
N ALA A 76 3.74 -3.07 49.35
CA ALA A 76 3.70 -4.26 50.22
C ALA A 76 2.96 -5.42 49.55
N PHE A 77 1.81 -5.16 48.91
CA PHE A 77 1.07 -6.18 48.16
C PHE A 77 1.86 -6.74 46.97
N LEU A 78 2.61 -5.88 46.29
CA LEU A 78 3.43 -6.25 45.14
C LEU A 78 4.76 -6.90 45.52
N GLY A 79 5.16 -6.88 46.80
CA GLY A 79 6.41 -7.46 47.28
C GLY A 79 7.66 -6.70 46.83
N VAL A 80 7.54 -5.39 46.65
CA VAL A 80 8.58 -4.49 46.08
C VAL A 80 8.88 -3.36 47.07
N LYS A 81 10.08 -2.78 47.01
CA LYS A 81 10.41 -1.61 47.84
C LYS A 81 9.78 -0.35 47.22
N GLU A 82 9.45 0.62 48.07
CA GLU A 82 8.84 1.89 47.63
C GLU A 82 9.72 2.67 46.64
N ASP A 83 11.05 2.52 46.75
CA ASP A 83 12.04 3.19 45.90
C ASP A 83 12.35 2.45 44.58
N ASP A 84 11.78 1.26 44.36
CA ASP A 84 12.02 0.48 43.13
C ASP A 84 11.22 1.02 41.93
N PHE A 85 11.40 0.42 40.74
CA PHE A 85 10.77 0.70 39.42
C PHE A 85 9.27 1.11 39.43
N VAL A 86 8.58 0.77 40.52
CA VAL A 86 7.20 1.12 40.87
C VAL A 86 6.92 2.62 40.70
N THR A 87 7.83 3.52 41.07
CA THR A 87 7.62 4.98 40.95
C THR A 87 7.41 5.43 39.49
N MET A 88 8.13 4.83 38.53
CA MET A 88 7.98 5.15 37.11
C MET A 88 6.61 4.70 36.58
N GLN A 89 6.09 3.58 37.10
CA GLN A 89 4.78 3.05 36.71
C GLN A 89 3.64 3.88 37.31
N PHE A 90 3.74 4.30 38.57
CA PHE A 90 2.79 5.27 39.14
C PHE A 90 2.80 6.59 38.39
N HIS A 91 3.99 7.11 38.04
CA HIS A 91 4.12 8.31 37.22
C HIS A 91 3.44 8.14 35.84
N TYR A 92 3.62 6.98 35.19
CA TYR A 92 2.94 6.65 33.95
C TYR A 92 1.42 6.64 34.10
N LEU A 93 0.87 5.99 35.14
CA LEU A 93 -0.56 5.92 35.39
C LEU A 93 -1.17 7.31 35.69
N LEU A 94 -0.46 8.15 36.44
CA LEU A 94 -0.86 9.54 36.72
C LEU A 94 -0.85 10.39 35.44
N LYS A 95 0.24 10.34 34.66
CA LYS A 95 0.39 11.10 33.42
C LYS A 95 -0.70 10.76 32.38
N ASN A 96 -1.12 9.51 32.31
CA ASN A 96 -2.20 9.06 31.43
C ASN A 96 -3.60 9.21 32.06
N ASN A 97 -3.72 9.90 33.20
CA ASN A 97 -4.97 10.16 33.90
C ASN A 97 -5.77 8.87 34.21
N LEU A 98 -5.08 7.77 34.51
CA LEU A 98 -5.70 6.50 34.91
C LEU A 98 -5.94 6.43 36.42
N ILE A 99 -5.08 7.10 37.19
CA ILE A 99 -5.23 7.32 38.64
C ILE A 99 -4.99 8.80 38.96
N THR A 100 -5.47 9.23 40.11
CA THR A 100 -5.22 10.57 40.69
C THR A 100 -4.88 10.45 42.17
N GLU A 101 -4.06 11.35 42.69
CA GLU A 101 -3.79 11.43 44.13
C GLU A 101 -4.88 12.21 44.87
N GLN A 102 -5.41 11.65 45.96
CA GLN A 102 -6.31 12.32 46.89
C GLN A 102 -5.98 11.91 48.33
N LYS A 103 -5.90 12.89 49.24
CA LYS A 103 -5.81 12.70 50.71
C LYS A 103 -4.84 11.57 51.16
N GLY A 104 -3.66 11.49 50.54
CA GLY A 104 -2.62 10.53 50.93
C GLY A 104 -2.69 9.15 50.25
N GLY A 105 -3.53 8.97 49.23
CA GLY A 105 -3.60 7.74 48.43
C GLY A 105 -4.00 7.98 46.98
N TYR A 106 -4.06 6.90 46.22
CA TYR A 106 -4.44 6.88 44.80
C TYR A 106 -5.90 6.47 44.63
N VAL A 107 -6.60 7.18 43.75
CA VAL A 107 -7.97 6.89 43.34
C VAL A 107 -8.00 6.65 41.84
N ILE A 108 -8.70 5.60 41.40
CA ILE A 108 -8.86 5.30 39.97
C ILE A 108 -9.83 6.29 39.34
N THR A 109 -9.46 6.84 38.20
CA THR A 109 -10.33 7.75 37.43
C THR A 109 -11.36 6.97 36.62
N ARG A 110 -12.30 7.69 36.00
CA ARG A 110 -13.22 7.09 35.02
C ARG A 110 -12.46 6.45 33.84
N ASN A 111 -11.34 7.03 33.42
CA ASN A 111 -10.49 6.48 32.37
C ASN A 111 -9.80 5.19 32.84
N GLY A 112 -9.28 5.16 34.06
CA GLY A 112 -8.72 3.94 34.66
C GLY A 112 -9.73 2.81 34.82
N LEU A 113 -10.98 3.12 35.18
CA LEU A 113 -12.06 2.12 35.25
C LEU A 113 -12.48 1.61 33.87
N ASN A 114 -12.62 2.50 32.89
CA ASN A 114 -12.91 2.12 31.51
C ASN A 114 -11.77 1.26 30.93
N PHE A 115 -10.53 1.59 31.30
CA PHE A 115 -9.35 0.81 30.94
C PHE A 115 -9.39 -0.61 31.52
N LEU A 116 -9.62 -0.79 32.83
CA LEU A 116 -9.77 -2.12 33.43
C LEU A 116 -10.89 -2.96 32.78
N ASN A 117 -11.93 -2.29 32.30
CA ASN A 117 -13.04 -2.93 31.59
C ASN A 117 -12.77 -3.15 30.09
N LYS A 118 -11.52 -2.95 29.62
CA LYS A 118 -11.07 -3.07 28.22
C LYS A 118 -11.83 -2.16 27.24
N LYS A 119 -12.41 -1.06 27.72
CA LYS A 119 -13.11 -0.05 26.89
C LYS A 119 -12.22 1.15 26.53
N TYR A 120 -10.98 1.17 27.00
CA TYR A 120 -10.03 2.25 26.76
C TYR A 120 -8.70 1.65 26.28
N ASN A 121 -8.22 2.12 25.13
CA ASN A 121 -6.92 1.79 24.58
C ASN A 121 -6.05 3.04 24.67
N ILE A 122 -4.81 2.91 25.15
CA ILE A 122 -3.87 4.02 25.07
C ILE A 122 -3.42 4.15 23.62
N THR A 123 -3.74 5.29 23.02
CA THR A 123 -3.25 5.67 21.71
C THR A 123 -1.97 6.47 21.87
N GLN A 124 -0.89 5.95 21.32
CA GLN A 124 0.35 6.70 21.15
C GLN A 124 0.38 7.25 19.73
N VAL A 125 0.64 8.54 19.61
CA VAL A 125 0.82 9.21 18.32
C VAL A 125 2.30 9.20 17.98
N GLU A 126 2.64 8.74 16.78
CA GLU A 126 4.00 8.76 16.24
C GLU A 126 4.02 9.32 14.82
N VAL A 127 5.12 9.98 14.47
CA VAL A 127 5.40 10.39 13.09
C VAL A 127 6.23 9.29 12.45
N ILE A 128 5.77 8.79 11.30
CA ILE A 128 6.48 7.77 10.52
C ILE A 128 6.62 8.18 9.06
N GLU A 129 7.75 7.83 8.45
CA GLU A 129 7.92 7.91 6.99
C GLU A 129 7.22 6.70 6.36
N PHE A 130 6.12 6.94 5.64
CA PHE A 130 5.40 5.89 4.95
C PHE A 130 5.72 5.88 3.45
N LYS A 131 6.24 4.73 2.99
CA LYS A 131 6.53 4.48 1.58
C LYS A 131 5.41 3.68 0.91
N TYR A 132 4.89 4.21 -0.19
CA TYR A 132 3.79 3.60 -0.95
C TYR A 132 3.98 3.73 -2.46
N TYR A 133 3.13 3.04 -3.23
CA TYR A 133 3.14 3.13 -4.69
C TYR A 133 1.80 3.59 -5.24
N TYR A 134 1.86 4.31 -6.35
CA TYR A 134 0.71 4.90 -7.01
C TYR A 134 0.75 4.61 -8.51
N ASN A 135 -0.36 4.11 -9.06
CA ASN A 135 -0.51 3.85 -10.48
C ASN A 135 -0.96 5.13 -11.19
N ALA A 136 -0.08 5.70 -12.00
CA ALA A 136 -0.32 6.95 -12.72
C ALA A 136 -1.43 6.84 -13.79
N MET A 137 -1.63 5.65 -14.35
CA MET A 137 -2.64 5.40 -15.38
C MET A 137 -4.06 5.31 -14.81
N THR A 138 -4.20 4.62 -13.68
CA THR A 138 -5.51 4.36 -13.05
C THR A 138 -5.84 5.32 -11.93
N GLN A 139 -4.86 6.12 -11.49
CA GLN A 139 -4.98 7.06 -10.37
C GLN A 139 -5.35 6.38 -9.04
N THR A 140 -4.79 5.19 -8.80
CA THR A 140 -5.07 4.39 -7.61
C THR A 140 -3.80 3.96 -6.90
N TYR A 141 -3.88 3.82 -5.57
CA TYR A 141 -2.82 3.17 -4.80
C TYR A 141 -2.60 1.73 -5.24
N PHE A 142 -1.36 1.29 -5.08
CA PHE A 142 -0.89 0.02 -5.60
C PHE A 142 0.05 -0.64 -4.59
N ASP A 143 -0.11 -1.95 -4.42
CA ASP A 143 0.83 -2.79 -3.69
C ASP A 143 1.54 -3.68 -4.71
N PRO A 144 2.87 -3.55 -4.89
CA PRO A 144 3.62 -4.36 -5.84
C PRO A 144 3.55 -5.85 -5.52
N LEU A 145 3.24 -6.25 -4.29
CA LEU A 145 3.12 -7.66 -3.90
C LEU A 145 1.73 -8.24 -4.20
N GLN A 146 0.78 -7.41 -4.67
CA GLN A 146 -0.57 -7.82 -5.02
C GLN A 146 -0.81 -7.68 -6.53
N LEU A 147 -1.69 -8.53 -7.05
CA LEU A 147 -2.16 -8.42 -8.42
C LEU A 147 -3.06 -7.18 -8.57
N ILE A 148 -2.95 -6.48 -9.70
CA ILE A 148 -3.71 -5.25 -9.95
C ILE A 148 -5.21 -5.56 -10.06
N ASP A 149 -5.56 -6.63 -10.78
CA ASP A 149 -6.96 -6.99 -11.02
C ASP A 149 -7.61 -7.91 -9.99
N THR A 150 -6.84 -8.63 -9.17
CA THR A 150 -7.39 -9.70 -8.33
C THR A 150 -6.97 -9.62 -6.88
N LYS A 151 -7.95 -9.83 -5.99
CA LYS A 151 -7.76 -9.97 -4.54
C LYS A 151 -7.42 -11.42 -4.11
N ARG A 152 -7.32 -12.36 -5.06
CA ARG A 152 -7.12 -13.79 -4.76
C ARG A 152 -5.63 -14.08 -4.52
N LYS A 153 -5.34 -14.93 -3.53
CA LYS A 153 -4.01 -15.49 -3.26
C LYS A 153 -3.61 -16.47 -4.36
N ILE A 154 -3.18 -15.95 -5.51
CA ILE A 154 -2.41 -16.71 -6.49
C ILE A 154 -0.95 -16.67 -6.01
N LYS A 155 -0.16 -17.72 -6.27
CA LYS A 155 1.31 -17.66 -6.11
C LYS A 155 1.82 -16.57 -7.06
N PHE A 156 2.05 -15.38 -6.53
CA PHE A 156 2.51 -14.20 -7.24
C PHE A 156 3.72 -13.65 -6.49
N SER A 157 4.84 -13.49 -7.18
CA SER A 157 6.10 -13.01 -6.58
C SER A 157 6.15 -11.50 -6.35
N GLY A 158 5.14 -10.77 -6.78
CA GLY A 158 5.19 -9.32 -6.85
C GLY A 158 5.71 -8.79 -8.18
N TYR A 159 5.48 -7.50 -8.39
CA TYR A 159 5.97 -6.69 -9.47
C TYR A 159 7.33 -6.07 -9.12
N LYS A 160 8.28 -6.19 -10.03
CA LYS A 160 9.56 -5.46 -9.95
C LYS A 160 9.40 -4.05 -10.49
N MET A 161 9.61 -3.06 -9.61
CA MET A 161 9.60 -1.64 -9.95
C MET A 161 10.96 -1.24 -10.56
N LEU A 162 10.96 -0.82 -11.82
CA LEU A 162 12.16 -0.36 -12.51
C LEU A 162 12.28 1.17 -12.39
N GLN A 163 13.50 1.68 -12.25
CA GLN A 163 13.74 3.12 -12.25
C GLN A 163 13.63 3.67 -13.66
N THR A 164 12.65 4.52 -13.91
CA THR A 164 12.29 4.98 -15.26
C THR A 164 13.45 5.65 -16.00
N HIS A 165 14.22 6.50 -15.31
CA HIS A 165 15.35 7.22 -15.93
C HIS A 165 16.53 6.32 -16.33
N LYS A 166 16.56 5.05 -15.89
CA LYS A 166 17.59 4.07 -16.25
C LYS A 166 17.18 3.18 -17.44
N LEU A 167 16.04 3.48 -18.06
CA LEU A 167 15.50 2.69 -19.14
C LEU A 167 15.94 3.30 -20.49
N ASN A 168 16.74 2.58 -21.29
CA ASN A 168 17.18 3.00 -22.63
C ASN A 168 16.32 2.40 -23.75
N SER A 169 15.81 3.23 -24.67
CA SER A 169 15.16 2.80 -25.94
C SER A 169 13.96 1.86 -25.76
N PHE A 170 12.88 2.36 -25.14
CA PHE A 170 11.69 1.55 -24.88
C PHE A 170 10.39 2.29 -25.17
N ILE A 171 9.35 1.54 -25.53
CA ILE A 171 7.99 2.06 -25.61
C ILE A 171 7.49 2.32 -24.19
N GLN A 172 7.43 3.59 -23.81
CA GLN A 172 7.07 4.01 -22.47
C GLN A 172 5.85 4.92 -22.52
N ILE A 173 4.83 4.60 -21.72
CA ILE A 173 3.74 5.55 -21.51
C ILE A 173 4.21 6.62 -20.51
N GLU A 174 3.95 7.87 -20.85
CA GLU A 174 4.32 9.04 -20.05
C GLU A 174 3.75 8.98 -18.63
N HIS A 175 4.58 9.38 -17.66
CA HIS A 175 4.17 9.54 -16.28
C HIS A 175 3.31 10.79 -16.08
N ASN A 176 2.05 10.70 -16.47
CA ASN A 176 1.04 11.71 -16.18
C ASN A 176 0.48 11.52 -14.76
N ASN A 177 -0.32 12.47 -14.25
CA ASN A 177 -1.01 12.36 -12.96
C ASN A 177 -0.07 12.06 -11.77
N ARG A 178 1.01 12.84 -11.64
CA ARG A 178 1.88 12.78 -10.45
C ARG A 178 1.02 12.98 -9.19
N PRO A 179 1.12 12.08 -8.19
CA PRO A 179 0.41 12.28 -6.93
C PRO A 179 0.97 13.54 -6.24
N THR A 180 0.06 14.42 -5.84
CA THR A 180 0.32 15.63 -5.06
C THR A 180 -0.62 15.64 -3.88
N PHE A 181 -0.28 16.39 -2.83
CA PHE A 181 -1.13 16.51 -1.64
C PHE A 181 -2.57 16.90 -2.01
N ASN A 182 -2.74 17.89 -2.88
CA ASN A 182 -4.05 18.37 -3.32
C ASN A 182 -4.88 17.33 -4.10
N ASN A 183 -4.24 16.37 -4.75
CA ASN A 183 -4.91 15.35 -5.56
C ASN A 183 -5.16 14.05 -4.77
N ILE A 184 -4.53 13.90 -3.61
CA ILE A 184 -4.72 12.76 -2.73
C ILE A 184 -5.93 12.99 -1.84
N LYS A 185 -6.91 12.10 -1.95
CA LYS A 185 -8.00 12.05 -0.98
C LYS A 185 -7.51 11.39 0.29
N GLN A 186 -7.55 12.12 1.41
CA GLN A 186 -7.14 11.64 2.73
C GLN A 186 -7.90 10.37 3.13
N THR A 187 -9.18 10.26 2.79
CA THR A 187 -9.99 9.06 3.05
C THR A 187 -9.45 7.81 2.35
N ASP A 188 -9.04 7.95 1.09
CA ASP A 188 -8.53 6.85 0.28
C ASP A 188 -7.12 6.46 0.76
N PHE A 189 -6.32 7.46 1.14
CA PHE A 189 -5.01 7.26 1.74
C PHE A 189 -5.12 6.51 3.07
N ALA A 190 -5.99 6.96 3.98
CA ALA A 190 -6.23 6.32 5.27
C ALA A 190 -6.65 4.86 5.10
N ALA A 191 -7.58 4.59 4.19
CA ALA A 191 -8.04 3.23 3.88
C ALA A 191 -6.90 2.35 3.34
N PHE A 192 -6.03 2.90 2.47
CA PHE A 192 -4.88 2.19 1.95
C PHE A 192 -3.83 1.92 3.04
N PHE A 193 -3.48 2.94 3.84
CA PHE A 193 -2.54 2.84 4.94
C PHE A 193 -2.99 1.77 5.95
N ASN A 194 -4.20 1.89 6.49
CA ASN A 194 -4.74 0.97 7.50
C ASN A 194 -4.86 -0.48 6.99
N LYS A 195 -5.01 -0.67 5.68
CA LYS A 195 -4.99 -2.01 5.06
C LYS A 195 -3.57 -2.58 4.98
N SER A 196 -2.58 -1.73 4.71
CA SER A 196 -1.17 -2.11 4.54
C SER A 196 -0.40 -2.24 5.85
N HIS A 197 -0.77 -1.46 6.86
CA HIS A 197 -0.12 -1.36 8.16
C HIS A 197 -1.12 -1.80 9.24
N THR A 198 -0.92 -2.99 9.80
CA THR A 198 -1.86 -3.59 10.77
C THR A 198 -1.61 -3.15 12.21
N ILE A 199 -0.50 -2.47 12.47
CA ILE A 199 -0.02 -2.14 13.82
C ILE A 199 -0.44 -0.72 14.23
N SER A 200 -0.67 0.16 13.26
CA SER A 200 -1.03 1.55 13.47
C SER A 200 -2.12 1.98 12.49
N THR A 201 -2.82 3.04 12.84
CA THR A 201 -3.87 3.66 12.03
C THR A 201 -3.46 5.05 11.62
N PHE A 202 -3.77 5.43 10.40
CA PHE A 202 -3.53 6.78 9.90
C PHE A 202 -4.38 7.78 10.69
N TYR A 203 -3.74 8.84 11.17
CA TYR A 203 -4.41 9.98 11.83
C TYR A 203 -4.44 11.18 10.88
N ASP A 204 -3.25 11.67 10.50
CA ASP A 204 -3.12 12.81 9.59
C ASP A 204 -1.78 12.80 8.85
N PHE A 205 -1.60 13.72 7.91
CA PHE A 205 -0.31 14.01 7.31
C PHE A 205 0.48 14.93 8.24
N GLU A 206 1.78 14.68 8.43
CA GLU A 206 2.63 15.59 9.21
C GLU A 206 2.81 16.92 8.47
N ASN A 207 2.97 16.83 7.14
CA ASN A 207 3.15 17.97 6.26
C ASN A 207 2.58 17.67 4.86
N GLN A 208 2.62 18.67 3.98
CA GLN A 208 2.10 18.56 2.61
C GLN A 208 3.14 18.02 1.61
N GLU A 209 4.34 17.68 2.06
CA GLU A 209 5.42 17.25 1.18
C GLU A 209 5.26 15.78 0.79
N ILE A 210 5.43 15.52 -0.50
CA ILE A 210 5.42 14.15 -1.04
C ILE A 210 6.63 14.00 -1.94
N GLU A 211 7.57 13.17 -1.49
CA GLU A 211 8.69 12.77 -2.31
C GLU A 211 8.20 11.72 -3.31
N THR A 212 8.39 11.96 -4.61
CA THR A 212 7.90 11.05 -5.65
C THR A 212 8.99 10.68 -6.63
N HIS A 213 9.12 9.39 -6.90
CA HIS A 213 10.08 8.84 -7.85
C HIS A 213 9.37 8.13 -8.98
N LYS A 214 9.69 8.48 -10.22
CA LYS A 214 9.17 7.78 -11.40
C LYS A 214 9.67 6.33 -11.41
N ARG A 215 8.72 5.40 -11.47
CA ARG A 215 8.96 3.96 -11.60
C ARG A 215 8.16 3.39 -12.77
N SER A 216 8.62 2.29 -13.32
CA SER A 216 7.93 1.61 -14.41
C SER A 216 7.89 0.11 -14.18
N ILE A 217 6.81 -0.51 -14.63
CA ILE A 217 6.69 -1.96 -14.70
C ILE A 217 6.56 -2.34 -16.18
N ALA A 218 7.27 -3.40 -16.59
CA ALA A 218 7.21 -3.89 -17.96
C ALA A 218 6.04 -4.85 -18.15
N PHE A 219 5.31 -4.68 -19.25
CA PHE A 219 4.22 -5.55 -19.65
C PHE A 219 4.36 -5.91 -21.12
N LEU A 220 3.65 -6.96 -21.54
CA LEU A 220 3.41 -7.22 -22.94
C LEU A 220 2.15 -6.48 -23.37
N CYS A 221 2.25 -5.73 -24.46
CA CYS A 221 1.11 -5.15 -25.15
C CYS A 221 0.85 -5.94 -26.43
N LEU A 222 -0.30 -6.60 -26.50
CA LEU A 222 -0.73 -7.34 -27.67
C LEU A 222 -1.65 -6.44 -28.48
N GLU A 223 -1.25 -6.07 -29.70
CA GLU A 223 -2.05 -5.27 -30.64
C GLU A 223 -2.84 -6.20 -31.55
N TYR A 224 -4.16 -6.14 -31.44
CA TYR A 224 -5.09 -6.83 -32.31
C TYR A 224 -5.73 -5.83 -33.27
N GLU A 225 -5.94 -6.26 -34.51
CA GLU A 225 -6.53 -5.45 -35.58
C GLU A 225 -7.64 -6.23 -36.28
N SER A 226 -8.80 -5.58 -36.49
CA SER A 226 -9.91 -6.13 -37.27
C SER A 226 -9.72 -5.90 -38.77
N VAL A 227 -10.62 -6.48 -39.58
CA VAL A 227 -10.66 -6.23 -41.03
C VAL A 227 -10.96 -4.75 -41.34
N ASP A 228 -11.71 -4.08 -40.47
CA ASP A 228 -12.05 -2.65 -40.58
C ASP A 228 -10.96 -1.72 -40.01
N ASN A 229 -9.73 -2.22 -39.83
CA ASN A 229 -8.60 -1.51 -39.21
C ASN A 229 -8.87 -0.96 -37.79
N GLN A 230 -9.84 -1.54 -37.06
CA GLN A 230 -10.05 -1.20 -35.66
C GLN A 230 -8.97 -1.86 -34.81
N LYS A 231 -8.34 -1.09 -33.92
CA LYS A 231 -7.27 -1.57 -33.04
C LYS A 231 -7.76 -1.82 -31.62
N LYS A 232 -7.31 -2.91 -31.02
CA LYS A 232 -7.56 -3.28 -29.63
C LYS A 232 -6.28 -3.77 -29.00
N TYR A 233 -5.99 -3.27 -27.80
CA TYR A 233 -4.77 -3.63 -27.08
C TYR A 233 -5.11 -4.50 -25.88
N GLU A 234 -4.26 -5.46 -25.56
CA GLU A 234 -4.30 -6.20 -24.30
C GLU A 234 -2.98 -6.06 -23.56
N ILE A 235 -3.06 -5.75 -22.26
CA ILE A 235 -1.91 -5.66 -21.37
C ILE A 235 -1.80 -6.93 -20.56
N ARG A 236 -0.67 -7.62 -20.71
CA ARG A 236 -0.40 -8.89 -20.03
C ARG A 236 0.88 -8.83 -19.24
N GLN A 237 0.91 -9.51 -18.10
CA GLN A 237 2.09 -9.62 -17.26
C GLN A 237 3.29 -10.12 -18.04
N TYR A 238 4.48 -9.63 -17.69
CA TYR A 238 5.70 -10.03 -18.36
C TYR A 238 6.76 -10.53 -17.39
N LYS A 239 7.41 -11.64 -17.74
CA LYS A 239 8.44 -12.31 -16.92
C LYS A 239 9.61 -11.41 -16.51
N LYS A 240 9.86 -10.31 -17.25
CA LYS A 240 10.93 -9.35 -16.94
C LYS A 240 10.70 -8.62 -15.61
N THR A 241 9.45 -8.42 -15.23
CA THR A 241 9.08 -7.72 -13.99
C THR A 241 8.11 -8.52 -13.12
N VAL A 242 7.85 -9.78 -13.47
CA VAL A 242 7.08 -10.73 -12.66
C VAL A 242 7.76 -12.10 -12.74
N GLU A 243 8.58 -12.45 -11.75
CA GLU A 243 9.45 -13.63 -11.82
C GLU A 243 8.71 -14.97 -11.61
N LYS A 244 7.71 -15.04 -10.74
CA LYS A 244 6.90 -16.25 -10.48
C LYS A 244 5.42 -15.99 -10.76
N SER A 245 5.06 -15.78 -12.04
CA SER A 245 3.67 -15.83 -12.49
C SER A 245 3.33 -17.15 -13.16
N ASN A 246 2.07 -17.55 -13.10
CA ASN A 246 1.51 -18.67 -13.86
C ASN A 246 1.36 -18.34 -15.37
N GLY A 247 2.24 -17.52 -15.96
CA GLY A 247 2.21 -17.10 -17.37
C GLY A 247 1.88 -15.61 -17.61
N TYR A 248 1.35 -15.29 -18.79
CA TYR A 248 1.02 -13.94 -19.24
C TYR A 248 -0.42 -13.56 -18.88
N VAL A 249 -0.68 -13.42 -17.58
CA VAL A 249 -2.00 -13.07 -17.04
C VAL A 249 -2.45 -11.71 -17.60
N LEU A 250 -3.73 -11.63 -18.01
CA LEU A 250 -4.34 -10.40 -18.51
C LEU A 250 -4.63 -9.43 -17.36
N GLU A 251 -4.16 -8.18 -17.51
CA GLU A 251 -4.46 -7.06 -16.62
C GLU A 251 -5.56 -6.19 -17.27
N LYS A 252 -6.82 -6.55 -17.06
CA LYS A 252 -8.03 -5.86 -17.52
C LYS A 252 -8.07 -4.40 -17.11
N THR A 253 -7.70 -4.05 -15.88
CA THR A 253 -7.71 -2.65 -15.41
C THR A 253 -6.71 -1.80 -16.18
N LEU A 254 -5.47 -2.30 -16.33
CA LEU A 254 -4.46 -1.64 -17.15
C LEU A 254 -4.82 -1.65 -18.64
N THR A 255 -5.40 -2.75 -19.13
CA THR A 255 -5.86 -2.86 -20.52
C THR A 255 -6.87 -1.76 -20.84
N LYS A 256 -7.86 -1.53 -19.98
CA LYS A 256 -8.83 -0.44 -20.16
C LYS A 256 -8.14 0.93 -20.16
N ALA A 257 -7.25 1.18 -19.21
CA ALA A 257 -6.54 2.44 -19.10
C ALA A 257 -5.64 2.72 -20.32
N VAL A 258 -4.90 1.71 -20.79
CA VAL A 258 -4.03 1.84 -21.97
C VAL A 258 -4.84 2.04 -23.24
N ASN A 259 -5.94 1.31 -23.46
CA ASN A 259 -6.79 1.55 -24.63
C ASN A 259 -7.38 2.98 -24.62
N LYS A 260 -7.75 3.52 -23.44
CA LYS A 260 -8.21 4.91 -23.33
C LYS A 260 -7.11 5.89 -23.73
N TYR A 261 -5.88 5.69 -23.25
CA TYR A 261 -4.73 6.52 -23.58
C TYR A 261 -4.39 6.49 -25.07
N LEU A 262 -4.30 5.28 -25.66
CA LEU A 262 -3.90 5.12 -27.06
C LEU A 262 -4.94 5.65 -28.05
N LYS A 263 -6.23 5.65 -27.69
CA LYS A 263 -7.27 6.33 -28.49
C LYS A 263 -7.03 7.84 -28.61
N GLN A 264 -6.35 8.45 -27.64
CA GLN A 264 -6.01 9.87 -27.65
C GLN A 264 -4.65 10.14 -28.32
N LYS A 265 -3.80 9.11 -28.48
CA LYS A 265 -2.48 9.19 -29.11
C LYS A 265 -2.33 8.16 -30.24
N THR A 266 -3.03 8.39 -31.35
CA THR A 266 -3.20 7.45 -32.46
C THR A 266 -1.90 6.95 -33.09
N ASN A 267 -0.81 7.71 -32.99
CA ASN A 267 0.51 7.39 -33.58
C ASN A 267 1.57 6.93 -32.56
N PHE A 268 1.18 6.65 -31.32
CA PHE A 268 2.11 6.37 -30.22
C PHE A 268 3.18 5.31 -30.54
N PHE A 269 2.82 4.22 -31.21
CA PHE A 269 3.78 3.16 -31.54
C PHE A 269 4.64 3.45 -32.77
N MET A 270 4.29 4.43 -33.62
CA MET A 270 5.12 4.80 -34.77
C MET A 270 6.39 5.55 -34.37
N GLU A 271 6.38 6.21 -33.22
CA GLU A 271 7.56 6.89 -32.65
C GLU A 271 8.68 5.94 -32.24
N TYR A 272 8.38 4.63 -32.17
CA TYR A 272 9.29 3.57 -31.70
C TYR A 272 9.50 2.44 -32.73
N ALA A 273 8.99 2.63 -33.96
CA ALA A 273 9.09 1.67 -35.07
C ALA A 273 10.17 2.07 -36.07
#